data_AF-A0A954A0K9-F1
#
_entry.id   AF-A0A954A0K9-F1
#
_cell.length_a   1.000
_cell.length_b   1.000
_cell.length_c   1.000
_cell.angle_alpha   90.00
_cell.angle_beta   90.00
_cell.angle_gamma   90.00
#
_symmetry.space_group_name_H-M   'P 1'
#
loop_
_entity.id
_entity.type
_entity.pdbx_description
1 polymer ?
#
loop_
_entity_poly.entity_id
_entity_poly.type
_entity_poly.pdbx_seq_one_letter_code
_entity_poly.pdbx_strand_id
1 'polypeptide(L)'
;MPEVGIPVVELERFRVLDRDRLVGYLVLVELQRPGSPLRFYQVRTPGAGRVGRISLDGRFLRWEPFRDEPRDLGLFPMKQGLAHLFELDAPPIILPVEGRGQPTEASAHRLIEQALARPSPAPGSRPTRTPTRPR
;
A
#
# COMPACT_ATOMS: atom_id res chain seq x y z
N MET A 1 -10.15 -23.43 -10.80
CA MET A 1 -10.97 -22.30 -10.32
C MET A 1 -10.15 -21.04 -10.58
N PRO A 2 -10.55 -20.12 -11.47
CA PRO A 2 -9.79 -18.90 -11.69
C PRO A 2 -9.85 -18.06 -10.42
N GLU A 3 -8.68 -17.65 -9.90
CA GLU A 3 -8.59 -16.70 -8.79
C GLU A 3 -9.18 -15.37 -9.27
N VAL A 4 -10.44 -15.12 -8.92
CA VAL A 4 -11.09 -13.82 -9.14
C VAL A 4 -10.27 -12.80 -8.38
N GLY A 5 -9.58 -11.95 -9.13
CA GLY A 5 -8.77 -10.91 -8.53
C GLY A 5 -9.61 -10.00 -7.65
N ILE A 6 -9.20 -9.78 -6.40
CA ILE A 6 -9.88 -8.84 -5.49
C ILE A 6 -9.95 -7.47 -6.19
N PRO A 7 -11.15 -6.97 -6.53
CA PRO A 7 -11.30 -5.68 -7.20
C PRO A 7 -10.77 -4.57 -6.31
N VAL A 8 -10.05 -3.61 -6.92
CA VAL A 8 -9.61 -2.39 -6.25
C VAL A 8 -10.31 -1.21 -6.90
N VAL A 9 -11.09 -0.48 -6.12
CA VAL A 9 -11.87 0.66 -6.58
C VAL A 9 -11.25 1.94 -6.02
N GLU A 10 -10.90 2.89 -6.88
CA GLU A 10 -10.54 4.24 -6.45
C GLU A 10 -11.83 4.99 -6.09
N LEU A 11 -11.99 5.36 -4.82
CA LEU A 11 -13.16 6.08 -4.32
C LEU A 11 -12.98 7.59 -4.48
N GLU A 12 -11.82 8.10 -4.05
CA GLU A 12 -11.52 9.52 -4.03
C GLU A 12 -10.05 9.78 -4.35
N ARG A 13 -9.77 10.94 -4.94
CA ARG A 13 -8.41 11.39 -5.25
C ARG A 13 -8.21 12.83 -4.79
N PHE A 14 -7.06 13.07 -4.18
CA PHE A 14 -6.63 14.37 -3.71
C PHE A 14 -5.26 14.70 -4.28
N ARG A 15 -5.04 15.97 -4.62
CA ARG A 15 -3.74 16.57 -4.90
C ARG A 15 -3.05 16.90 -3.58
N VAL A 16 -1.78 16.53 -3.48
CA VAL A 16 -0.89 16.93 -2.37
C VAL A 16 0.07 17.97 -2.93
N LEU A 17 0.03 19.18 -2.36
CA LEU A 17 0.79 20.34 -2.80
C LEU A 17 1.77 20.79 -1.72
N ASP A 18 2.99 21.12 -2.14
CA ASP A 18 3.97 21.86 -1.34
C ASP A 18 4.20 23.23 -1.99
N ARG A 19 3.88 24.33 -1.29
CA ARG A 19 3.98 25.71 -1.80
C ARG A 19 3.45 25.84 -3.24
N ASP A 20 2.22 25.37 -3.47
CA ASP A 20 1.52 25.32 -4.75
C ASP A 20 2.10 24.38 -5.83
N ARG A 21 3.20 23.68 -5.54
CA ARG A 21 3.75 22.64 -6.41
C ARG A 21 3.13 21.29 -6.12
N LEU A 22 2.65 20.60 -7.15
CA LEU A 22 2.19 19.22 -7.03
C LEU A 22 3.35 18.29 -6.69
N VAL A 23 3.31 17.69 -5.49
CA VAL A 23 4.28 16.69 -5.03
C VAL A 23 3.76 15.27 -5.16
N GLY A 24 2.45 15.08 -5.23
CA GLY A 24 1.86 13.78 -5.44
C GLY A 24 0.34 13.74 -5.28
N TYR A 25 -0.17 12.52 -5.16
CA TYR A 25 -1.59 12.23 -4.99
C TYR A 25 -1.83 11.34 -3.79
N LEU A 26 -2.92 11.62 -3.10
CA LEU A 26 -3.51 10.75 -2.10
C LEU A 26 -4.78 10.15 -2.71
N VAL A 27 -4.88 8.83 -2.77
CA VAL A 27 -6.00 8.12 -3.41
C VAL A 27 -6.65 7.21 -2.38
N LEU A 28 -7.90 7.45 -2.02
CA LEU A 28 -8.67 6.51 -1.21
C LEU A 28 -9.08 5.34 -2.09
N VAL A 29 -8.70 4.13 -1.70
CA VAL A 29 -9.04 2.90 -2.42
C VAL A 29 -9.79 1.93 -1.51
N GLU A 30 -10.65 1.11 -2.12
CA GLU A 30 -11.35 0.00 -1.47
C GLU A 30 -11.03 -1.31 -2.18
N LEU A 31 -10.56 -2.29 -1.41
CA LEU A 31 -10.46 -3.68 -1.84
C LEU A 31 -11.80 -4.36 -1.57
N GLN A 32 -12.48 -4.77 -2.64
CA GLN A 32 -13.75 -5.48 -2.57
C GLN A 32 -13.53 -6.94 -2.20
N ARG A 33 -13.23 -7.22 -0.93
CA ARG A 33 -13.16 -8.61 -0.43
C ARG A 33 -14.56 -9.08 -0.03
N PRO A 34 -14.97 -10.30 -0.42
CA PRO A 34 -16.22 -10.88 0.06
C PRO A 34 -16.28 -10.85 1.60
N GLY A 35 -17.26 -10.12 2.15
CA GLY A 35 -17.52 -10.01 3.59
C GLY A 35 -16.66 -8.99 4.37
N SER A 36 -15.61 -8.40 3.79
CA SER A 36 -14.78 -7.42 4.51
C SER A 36 -14.06 -6.45 3.57
N PRO A 37 -14.76 -5.39 3.08
CA PRO A 37 -14.10 -4.38 2.26
C PRO A 37 -12.98 -3.70 3.05
N LEU A 38 -11.78 -3.64 2.47
CA LEU A 38 -10.62 -3.00 3.11
C LEU A 38 -10.33 -1.67 2.43
N ARG A 39 -10.48 -0.58 3.18
CA ARG A 39 -10.16 0.77 2.74
C ARG A 39 -8.81 1.22 3.25
N PHE A 40 -8.07 1.94 2.42
CA PHE A 40 -6.85 2.64 2.81
C PHE A 40 -6.55 3.73 1.79
N TYR A 41 -5.67 4.65 2.16
CA TYR A 41 -5.13 5.62 1.21
C TYR A 41 -3.84 5.11 0.60
N GLN A 42 -3.73 5.24 -0.71
CA GLN A 42 -2.52 5.03 -1.47
C GLN A 42 -1.88 6.37 -1.80
N VAL A 43 -0.59 6.52 -1.50
CA VAL A 43 0.21 7.71 -1.78
C VAL A 43 1.04 7.46 -3.04
N ARG A 44 0.88 8.34 -4.03
CA ARG A 44 1.52 8.21 -5.35
C ARG A 44 2.30 9.47 -5.71
N THR A 45 3.39 9.30 -6.46
CA THR A 45 4.10 10.41 -7.10
C THR A 45 3.30 10.90 -8.33
N PRO A 46 3.62 12.09 -8.89
CA PRO A 46 2.96 12.59 -10.09
C PRO A 46 3.12 11.66 -11.31
N GLY A 47 4.25 10.94 -11.38
CA GLY A 47 4.54 9.93 -12.42
C GLY A 47 3.92 8.56 -12.17
N ALA A 48 2.87 8.47 -11.35
CA ALA A 48 2.19 7.23 -10.96
C ALA A 48 3.03 6.20 -10.18
N GLY A 49 4.22 6.58 -9.69
CA GLY A 49 5.02 5.76 -8.78
C GLY A 49 4.34 5.62 -7.41
N ARG A 50 4.50 4.48 -6.75
CA ARG A 50 3.94 4.25 -5.40
C ARG A 50 4.96 4.67 -4.35
N VAL A 51 4.53 5.51 -3.40
CA VAL A 51 5.39 6.04 -2.33
C VAL A 51 5.07 5.33 -1.01
N GLY A 52 3.79 5.21 -0.69
CA GLY A 52 3.37 4.65 0.58
C GLY A 52 1.88 4.36 0.66
N ARG A 53 1.47 3.75 1.76
CA ARG A 53 0.07 3.51 2.12
C ARG A 53 -0.19 4.11 3.49
N ILE A 54 -1.41 4.60 3.67
CA ILE A 54 -1.90 5.10 4.94
C ILE A 54 -3.18 4.33 5.27
N SER A 55 -3.25 3.71 6.43
CA SER A 55 -4.48 3.09 6.91
C SER A 55 -5.48 4.14 7.39
N LEU A 56 -6.75 3.76 7.56
CA LEU A 56 -7.79 4.70 8.01
C LEU A 56 -7.59 5.19 9.45
N ASP A 57 -6.89 4.42 10.28
CA ASP A 57 -6.43 4.78 11.62
C ASP A 57 -5.17 5.67 11.61
N GLY A 58 -4.63 6.01 10.44
CA GLY A 58 -3.52 6.96 10.30
C GLY A 58 -2.14 6.35 10.45
N ARG A 59 -1.96 5.04 10.23
CA ARG A 59 -0.65 4.38 10.21
C ARG A 59 -0.02 4.48 8.83
N PHE A 60 1.24 4.90 8.78
CA PHE A 60 1.97 5.20 7.56
C PHE A 60 2.97 4.10 7.23
N LEU A 61 2.89 3.56 6.01
CA LEU A 61 3.84 2.60 5.46
C LEU A 61 4.51 3.23 4.24
N ARG A 62 5.84 3.17 4.15
CA ARG A 62 6.63 3.66 3.01
C ARG A 62 7.18 2.49 2.20
N TRP A 63 7.02 2.55 0.89
CA TRP A 63 7.74 1.64 -0.02
C TRP A 63 9.17 2.14 -0.20
N GLU A 64 10.12 1.25 0.03
CA GLU A 64 11.55 1.51 -0.19
C GLU A 64 12.03 0.61 -1.34
N PRO A 65 12.79 1.14 -2.31
CA PRO A 65 13.41 0.32 -3.34
C PRO A 65 14.25 -0.81 -2.72
N PHE A 66 14.22 -1.98 -3.34
CA PHE A 66 15.00 -3.15 -2.93
C PHE A 66 14.64 -3.74 -1.55
N ARG A 67 13.48 -3.38 -0.99
CA ARG A 67 12.90 -4.03 0.19
C ARG A 67 11.58 -4.70 -0.15
N ASP A 68 11.42 -5.93 0.32
CA ASP A 68 10.20 -6.71 0.14
C ASP A 68 9.06 -6.20 1.03
N GLU A 69 9.39 -5.73 2.23
CA GLU A 69 8.42 -5.21 3.19
C GLU A 69 8.42 -3.67 3.23
N PRO A 70 7.24 -3.03 3.20
CA PRO A 70 7.13 -1.60 3.44
C PRO A 70 7.64 -1.24 4.83
N ARG A 71 8.39 -0.15 4.93
CA ARG A 71 8.85 0.39 6.21
C ARG A 71 7.69 1.05 6.93
N ASP A 72 7.43 0.64 8.16
CA ASP A 72 6.49 1.33 9.04
C ASP A 72 7.08 2.63 9.56
N LEU A 73 6.37 3.72 9.35
CA LEU A 73 6.72 5.04 9.87
C LEU A 73 6.02 5.32 11.21
N GLY A 74 4.93 4.62 11.51
CA GLY A 74 4.11 4.82 12.71
C GLY A 74 2.80 5.57 12.44
N LEU A 75 2.18 6.03 13.53
CA LEU A 75 0.91 6.76 13.53
C LEU A 75 1.18 8.27 13.51
N PHE A 76 0.56 8.98 12.56
CA PHE A 76 0.67 10.44 12.46
C PHE A 76 -0.65 11.09 12.04
N PRO A 77 -0.86 12.37 12.38
CA PRO A 77 -1.85 13.19 11.70
C PRO A 77 -1.58 13.21 10.18
N MET A 78 -2.65 13.18 9.38
CA MET A 78 -2.56 13.01 7.91
C MET A 78 -1.52 13.92 7.24
N LYS A 79 -1.58 15.24 7.50
CA LYS A 79 -0.65 16.20 6.89
C LYS A 79 0.81 15.97 7.34
N GLN A 80 1.03 15.64 8.60
CA GLN A 80 2.37 15.40 9.13
C GLN A 80 2.98 14.12 8.55
N GLY A 81 2.22 13.03 8.50
CA GLY A 81 2.69 11.79 7.90
C GLY A 81 2.94 11.93 6.39
N LEU A 82 2.16 12.75 5.68
CA LEU A 82 2.43 13.07 4.28
C LEU A 82 3.72 13.88 4.10
N ALA A 83 4.01 14.82 4.99
CA ALA A 83 5.30 15.51 4.99
C ALA A 83 6.47 14.52 5.18
N HIS A 84 6.34 13.54 6.08
CA HIS A 84 7.34 12.49 6.26
C HIS A 84 7.49 11.57 5.03
N LEU A 85 6.39 11.20 4.37
CA LEU A 85 6.43 10.34 3.18
C LEU A 85 7.06 11.03 1.97
N PHE A 86 6.78 12.31 1.78
CA PHE A 86 7.30 13.11 0.68
C PHE A 86 8.60 13.87 1.02
N GLU A 87 9.12 13.69 2.24
CA GLU A 87 10.33 14.35 2.74
C GLU A 87 10.24 15.89 2.63
N LEU A 88 9.11 16.45 3.05
CA LEU A 88 8.83 17.88 3.04
C LEU A 88 9.21 18.54 4.36
N ASP A 89 9.68 19.79 4.30
CA ASP A 89 10.00 20.59 5.49
C ASP A 89 8.74 21.09 6.23
N ALA A 90 7.59 21.14 5.54
CA ALA A 90 6.33 21.66 6.06
C ALA A 90 5.13 20.76 5.72
N PRO A 91 4.05 20.79 6.52
CA PRO A 91 2.82 20.07 6.20
C PRO A 91 2.23 20.51 4.85
N PRO A 92 1.92 19.58 3.93
CA PRO A 92 1.39 19.93 2.62
C PRO A 92 -0.08 20.36 2.67
N ILE A 93 -0.51 21.01 1.60
CA ILE A 93 -1.91 21.30 1.33
C ILE A 93 -2.53 20.11 0.58
N ILE A 94 -3.72 19.69 0.99
CA ILE A 94 -4.47 18.59 0.39
C ILE A 94 -5.73 19.16 -0.23
N LEU A 95 -5.91 19.00 -1.53
CA LEU A 95 -7.07 19.50 -2.27
C LEU A 95 -7.77 18.35 -3.01
N PRO A 96 -9.11 18.29 -3.02
CA PRO A 96 -9.82 17.30 -3.82
C PRO A 96 -9.53 17.49 -5.32
N VAL A 97 -9.53 16.37 -6.06
CA VAL A 97 -9.61 16.38 -7.51
C VAL A 97 -11.08 16.26 -7.88
N GLU A 98 -11.62 17.25 -8.60
CA GLU A 98 -12.99 17.17 -9.11
C GLU A 98 -13.07 16.08 -10.20
N GLY A 99 -14.00 15.14 -10.03
CA GLY A 99 -14.17 13.97 -10.89
C GLY A 99 -14.04 12.67 -10.10
N ARG A 100 -15.14 11.92 -9.95
CA ARG A 100 -15.11 10.59 -9.30
C ARG A 100 -14.18 9.67 -10.08
N GLY A 101 -13.25 9.01 -9.39
CA GLY A 101 -12.38 8.01 -9.98
C GLY A 101 -13.22 6.92 -10.64
N GLN A 102 -13.08 6.76 -11.95
CA GLN A 102 -13.64 5.58 -12.61
C GLN A 102 -12.87 4.34 -12.12
N PRO A 103 -13.54 3.21 -11.87
CA PRO A 103 -12.88 1.97 -11.46
C PRO A 103 -11.97 1.48 -12.59
N THR A 104 -10.67 1.77 -12.51
CA THR A 104 -9.71 1.21 -13.46
C THR A 104 -9.36 -0.20 -13.04
N GLU A 105 -10.03 -1.17 -13.65
CA GLU A 105 -9.82 -2.62 -13.56
C GLU A 105 -8.32 -3.02 -13.67
N ALA A 106 -7.54 -2.24 -14.42
CA ALA A 106 -6.10 -2.41 -14.63
C ALA A 106 -5.23 -2.33 -13.35
N SER A 107 -5.72 -1.75 -12.25
CA SER A 107 -4.96 -1.64 -11.00
C SER A 107 -5.11 -2.87 -10.08
N ALA A 108 -6.21 -3.62 -10.22
CA ALA A 108 -6.50 -4.78 -9.37
C ALA A 108 -5.50 -5.92 -9.64
N HIS A 109 -5.33 -6.32 -10.90
CA HIS A 109 -4.51 -7.46 -11.29
C HIS A 109 -3.05 -7.34 -10.79
N ARG A 110 -2.48 -6.14 -10.84
CA ARG A 110 -1.10 -5.87 -10.40
C ARG A 110 -0.94 -5.75 -8.87
N LEU A 111 -2.02 -5.42 -8.15
CA LEU A 111 -2.04 -5.37 -6.68
C LEU A 111 -2.18 -6.76 -6.06
N ILE A 112 -2.86 -7.67 -6.76
CA ILE A 112 -3.03 -9.07 -6.35
C ILE A 112 -1.72 -9.83 -6.52
N GLU A 113 -1.01 -9.67 -7.64
CA GLU A 113 0.31 -10.30 -7.81
C GLU A 113 1.32 -9.85 -6.74
N GLN A 114 1.27 -8.58 -6.31
CA GLN A 114 2.17 -8.07 -5.26
C GLN A 114 1.73 -8.45 -3.83
N ALA A 115 0.45 -8.72 -3.60
CA ALA A 115 -0.05 -9.22 -2.31
C ALA A 115 0.13 -10.74 -2.16
N LEU A 116 0.13 -11.49 -3.28
CA LEU A 116 0.36 -12.94 -3.34
C LEU A 116 1.84 -13.33 -3.45
N ALA A 117 2.74 -12.38 -3.74
CA ALA A 117 4.20 -12.61 -3.74
C ALA A 117 4.83 -12.84 -2.35
N ARG A 118 4.03 -13.15 -1.31
CA ARG A 118 4.54 -13.73 -0.06
C ARG A 118 4.71 -15.24 -0.25
N PRO A 119 5.93 -15.82 -0.21
CA PRO A 119 6.04 -17.22 0.13
C PRO A 119 5.58 -17.40 1.59
N SER A 120 4.53 -18.20 1.77
CA SER A 120 4.09 -18.67 3.08
C SER A 120 5.26 -19.36 3.80
N PRO A 121 5.63 -19.00 5.04
CA PRO A 121 6.58 -19.80 5.80
C PRO A 121 5.96 -21.17 6.09
N ALA A 122 6.60 -22.22 5.59
CA ALA A 122 6.21 -23.60 5.81
C ALA A 122 6.11 -23.93 7.31
N PRO A 123 5.17 -24.80 7.72
CA PRO A 123 4.96 -25.12 9.12
C PRO A 123 6.05 -26.05 9.66
N GLY A 124 6.57 -25.70 10.83
CA GLY A 124 7.02 -26.69 11.82
C GLY A 124 8.40 -27.30 11.60
N SER A 125 9.44 -26.68 12.17
CA SER A 125 10.65 -27.40 12.56
C SER A 125 10.31 -28.42 13.65
N ARG A 126 10.58 -29.70 13.41
CA ARG A 126 10.81 -30.67 14.50
C ARG A 126 12.01 -31.53 14.14
N PRO A 127 13.06 -31.59 14.98
CA PRO A 127 14.23 -32.41 14.71
C PRO A 127 13.97 -33.84 15.16
N THR A 128 14.19 -34.81 14.29
CA THR A 128 14.31 -36.22 14.69
C THR A 128 15.64 -36.78 14.20
N ARG A 129 16.50 -37.06 15.19
CA ARG A 129 17.80 -37.73 15.10
C ARG A 129 17.68 -39.04 14.33
N THR A 130 18.66 -39.34 13.49
CA THR A 130 18.97 -40.70 13.05
C THR A 130 20.39 -41.00 13.50
N PRO A 131 20.65 -41.97 14.39
CA PRO A 131 21.98 -42.52 14.55
C PRO A 131 22.22 -43.57 13.47
N THR A 132 23.28 -43.34 12.71
CA THR A 132 23.98 -44.24 11.81
C THR A 132 24.18 -45.63 12.41
N ARG A 133 23.94 -46.68 11.62
CA ARG A 133 24.57 -47.99 11.86
C ARG A 133 25.26 -48.45 10.56
N PRO A 134 26.57 -48.77 10.60
CA PRO A 134 27.25 -49.40 9.48
C PRO A 134 26.94 -50.90 9.44
N ARG A 135 27.28 -51.50 8.29
CA ARG A 135 27.09 -52.90 7.87
C ARG A 135 27.37 -53.94 8.95
#